data_AF-A0A7X6TKK6-F1
#
_entry.id   AF-A0A7X6TKK6-F1
#
_cell.length_a   1.000
_cell.length_b   1.000
_cell.length_c   1.000
_cell.angle_alpha   90.00
_cell.angle_beta   90.00
_cell.angle_gamma   90.00
#
_symmetry.space_group_name_H-M   'P 1'
#
loop_
_entity.id
_entity.type
_entity.pdbx_description
1 polymer ?
#
loop_
_entity_poly.entity_id
_entity_poly.type
_entity_poly.pdbx_seq_one_letter_code
_entity_poly.pdbx_strand_id
1 'polypeptide(L)'
;MQVRSGMRAVVIGLGAAGLSTVRHLLRRGVRVAVSEQSPGERIDPATIDFLERNKVALESGGHTGAFLLGADFVVPGPGVPLDLPILNEARGLGLPLLGELALAAGDFPVPVIAVT
;
A
#
# COMPACT_ATOMS: atom_id res chain seq x y z
N MET A 1 -10.82 -7.91 -7.89
CA MET A 1 -11.05 -6.47 -8.14
C MET A 1 -10.08 -6.00 -9.23
N GLN A 2 -10.52 -5.14 -10.16
CA GLN A 2 -9.62 -4.51 -11.14
C GLN A 2 -9.19 -3.12 -10.66
N VAL A 3 -7.89 -2.90 -10.51
CA VAL A 3 -7.32 -1.59 -10.15
C VAL A 3 -7.28 -0.68 -11.38
N ARG A 4 -7.85 0.52 -11.25
CA ARG A 4 -8.02 1.51 -12.33
C ARG A 4 -7.39 2.85 -11.95
N SER A 5 -7.03 3.63 -12.97
CA SER A 5 -6.57 5.01 -12.78
C SER A 5 -7.64 5.86 -12.07
N GLY A 6 -7.19 6.76 -11.19
CA GLY A 6 -8.06 7.62 -10.38
C GLY A 6 -8.53 7.00 -9.06
N MET A 7 -8.38 5.68 -8.87
CA MET A 7 -8.63 5.04 -7.58
C MET A 7 -7.65 5.55 -6.50
N ARG A 8 -8.01 5.36 -5.23
CA ARG A 8 -7.16 5.64 -4.08
C ARG A 8 -6.81 4.35 -3.33
N ALA A 9 -5.54 4.15 -3.09
CA ALA A 9 -5.01 3.03 -2.33
C ALA A 9 -4.33 3.51 -1.05
N VAL A 10 -4.42 2.70 0.01
CA VAL A 10 -3.60 2.84 1.21
C VAL A 10 -2.64 1.67 1.29
N VAL A 11 -1.34 1.93 1.31
CA VAL A 11 -0.31 0.91 1.53
C VAL A 11 0.04 0.92 3.01
N ILE A 12 -0.11 -0.23 3.68
CA ILE A 12 0.28 -0.40 5.09
C ILE A 12 1.66 -1.05 5.11
N GLY A 13 2.64 -0.34 5.65
CA GLY A 13 4.05 -0.71 5.67
C GLY A 13 4.84 -0.22 4.45
N LEU A 14 6.02 0.34 4.71
CA LEU A 14 6.93 0.99 3.77
C LEU A 14 8.29 0.27 3.68
N GLY A 15 8.30 -1.05 3.86
CA GLY A 15 9.47 -1.87 3.52
C GLY A 15 9.74 -1.91 2.00
N ALA A 16 10.71 -2.71 1.55
CA ALA A 16 11.06 -2.82 0.13
C ALA A 16 9.85 -3.16 -0.78
N ALA A 17 8.98 -4.06 -0.31
CA ALA A 17 7.78 -4.49 -1.02
C ALA A 17 6.66 -3.42 -0.98
N GLY A 18 6.55 -2.68 0.13
CA GLY A 18 5.66 -1.51 0.22
C GLY A 18 6.04 -0.42 -0.76
N LEU A 19 7.33 -0.04 -0.81
CA LEU A 19 7.83 0.97 -1.74
C LEU A 19 7.69 0.54 -3.21
N SER A 20 7.92 -0.73 -3.53
CA SER A 20 7.70 -1.25 -4.90
C SER A 20 6.21 -1.21 -5.28
N THR A 21 5.31 -1.50 -4.34
CA THR A 21 3.86 -1.37 -4.48
C THR A 21 3.45 0.08 -4.73
N VAL A 22 3.95 1.05 -3.95
CA VAL A 22 3.69 2.48 -4.19
C VAL A 22 4.10 2.86 -5.62
N ARG A 23 5.32 2.51 -6.04
CA ARG A 23 5.81 2.78 -7.41
C ARG A 23 4.96 2.12 -8.48
N HIS A 24 4.46 0.91 -8.23
CA HIS A 24 3.60 0.21 -9.17
C HIS A 24 2.24 0.90 -9.32
N LEU A 25 1.60 1.26 -8.20
CA LEU A 25 0.30 1.92 -8.18
C LEU A 25 0.34 3.33 -8.79
N LEU A 26 1.38 4.12 -8.50
CA LEU A 26 1.58 5.44 -9.10
C LEU A 26 1.67 5.36 -10.63
N ARG A 27 2.40 4.37 -11.17
CA ARG A 27 2.49 4.14 -12.63
C ARG A 27 1.14 3.80 -13.27
N ARG A 28 0.18 3.30 -12.49
CA ARG A 28 -1.20 3.00 -12.94
C ARG A 28 -2.17 4.17 -12.75
N GLY A 29 -1.69 5.34 -12.33
CA GLY A 29 -2.52 6.52 -12.08
C GLY A 29 -3.37 6.41 -10.81
N VAL A 30 -3.00 5.52 -9.89
CA VAL A 30 -3.66 5.39 -8.59
C VAL A 30 -3.09 6.44 -7.64
N ARG A 31 -3.96 7.11 -6.88
CA ARG A 31 -3.55 7.98 -5.77
C ARG A 31 -3.17 7.12 -4.59
N VAL A 32 -1.96 7.27 -4.08
CA VAL A 32 -1.46 6.42 -3.00
C VAL A 32 -1.29 7.24 -1.72
N ALA A 33 -1.63 6.62 -0.59
CA ALA A 33 -1.22 7.04 0.74
C ALA A 33 -0.48 5.88 1.41
N VAL A 34 0.46 6.19 2.29
CA VAL A 34 1.28 5.21 3.02
C VAL A 34 1.10 5.41 4.52
N SER A 35 0.92 4.30 5.22
CA SER A 35 0.85 4.26 6.68
C SER A 35 1.95 3.33 7.20
N GLU A 36 2.95 3.89 7.90
CA GLU A 36 4.13 3.19 8.38
C GLU A 36 4.16 3.11 9.91
N GLN A 37 4.43 1.93 10.46
CA GLN A 37 4.50 1.73 11.91
C GLN A 37 5.75 2.38 12.51
N SER A 38 6.87 2.34 11.79
CA SER A 38 8.13 2.90 12.21
C SER A 38 8.04 4.43 12.30
N PRO A 39 8.69 5.05 13.30
CA PRO A 39 8.86 6.51 13.34
C PRO A 39 9.54 7.03 12.07
N GLY A 40 9.20 8.26 11.69
CA GLY A 40 9.72 8.89 10.46
C GLY A 40 11.25 8.92 10.38
N GLU A 41 11.95 9.03 11.51
CA GLU A 41 13.42 9.04 11.55
C GLU A 41 14.07 7.71 11.15
N ARG A 42 13.30 6.62 11.16
CA ARG A 42 13.75 5.28 10.73
C ARG A 42 13.45 4.98 9.26
N ILE A 43 12.76 5.88 8.57
CA ILE A 43 12.45 5.75 7.15
C ILE A 43 13.64 6.30 6.36
N ASP A 44 14.07 5.57 5.34
CA ASP A 44 15.16 5.98 4.46
C ASP A 44 14.87 7.37 3.84
N PRO A 45 15.78 8.36 3.94
CA PRO A 45 15.53 9.71 3.43
C PRO A 45 15.21 9.77 1.93
N ALA A 46 15.81 8.91 1.10
CA ALA A 46 15.50 8.87 -0.32
C ALA A 46 14.09 8.32 -0.59
N THR A 47 13.56 7.51 0.32
CA THR A 47 12.15 7.09 0.29
C THR A 47 11.23 8.26 0.63
N ILE A 48 11.53 9.05 1.66
CA ILE A 48 10.76 10.26 2.01
C ILE A 48 10.74 11.23 0.81
N ASP A 49 11.91 11.56 0.26
CA ASP A 49 12.06 12.41 -0.93
C ASP A 49 11.21 11.90 -2.10
N PHE A 50 11.21 10.58 -2.34
CA PHE A 50 10.41 9.97 -3.40
C PHE A 50 8.92 10.18 -3.16
N LEU A 51 8.43 9.97 -1.94
CA LEU A 51 7.01 10.12 -1.60
C LEU A 51 6.57 11.58 -1.76
N GLU A 52 7.37 12.53 -1.28
CA GLU A 52 7.08 13.97 -1.40
C GLU A 52 7.02 14.43 -2.87
N ARG A 53 8.01 14.05 -3.69
CA ARG A 53 8.05 14.39 -5.13
C ARG A 53 6.84 13.84 -5.88
N ASN A 54 6.31 12.71 -5.44
CA ASN A 54 5.13 12.07 -6.03
C ASN A 54 3.81 12.43 -5.32
N LYS A 55 3.84 13.36 -4.35
CA LYS A 55 2.67 13.81 -3.58
C LYS A 55 1.93 12.65 -2.89
N VAL A 56 2.68 11.65 -2.43
CA VAL A 56 2.14 10.52 -1.66
C VAL A 56 2.06 10.94 -0.20
N ALA A 57 0.86 10.90 0.37
CA ALA A 57 0.68 11.16 1.79
C ALA A 57 1.35 10.06 2.61
N LEU A 58 2.04 10.43 3.69
CA LEU A 58 2.71 9.52 4.61
C LEU A 58 2.29 9.84 6.04
N GLU A 59 1.84 8.82 6.78
CA GLU A 59 1.90 8.82 8.25
C GLU A 59 2.95 7.82 8.72
N SER A 60 3.57 8.12 9.86
CA SER A 60 4.62 7.31 10.46
C SER A 60 4.43 7.22 11.98
N GLY A 61 5.04 6.22 12.61
CA GLY A 61 4.94 5.98 14.05
C GLY A 61 3.64 5.30 14.47
N GLY A 62 2.85 4.78 13.52
CA GLY A 62 1.57 4.13 13.79
C GLY A 62 0.64 4.15 12.59
N HIS A 63 -0.59 3.70 12.82
CA HIS A 63 -1.63 3.62 11.80
C HIS A 63 -2.90 4.31 12.29
N THR A 64 -3.44 5.24 11.50
CA THR A 64 -4.69 5.94 11.84
C THR A 64 -5.78 5.68 10.82
N GLY A 65 -7.02 5.55 11.30
CA GLY A 65 -8.20 5.39 10.43
C GLY A 65 -8.39 6.55 9.44
N ALA A 66 -7.82 7.72 9.71
CA ALA A 66 -7.86 8.88 8.82
C ALA A 66 -7.27 8.58 7.43
N PHE A 67 -6.26 7.71 7.35
CA PHE A 67 -5.66 7.31 6.08
C PHE A 67 -6.58 6.42 5.24
N LEU A 68 -7.48 5.66 5.87
CA LEU A 68 -8.47 4.80 5.21
C LEU A 68 -9.62 5.59 4.59
N LEU A 69 -9.90 6.80 5.08
CA LEU A 69 -11.07 7.59 4.65
C LEU A 69 -11.01 7.87 3.15
N GLY A 70 -12.00 7.39 2.39
CA GLY A 70 -12.08 7.59 0.94
C GLY A 70 -11.09 6.76 0.13
N ALA A 71 -10.46 5.75 0.74
CA ALA A 71 -9.73 4.73 0.01
C ALA A 71 -10.72 3.81 -0.74
N ASP A 72 -10.28 3.27 -1.87
CA ASP A 72 -11.00 2.24 -2.62
C ASP A 72 -10.50 0.84 -2.23
N PHE A 73 -9.26 0.71 -1.74
CA PHE A 73 -8.67 -0.54 -1.27
C PHE A 73 -7.42 -0.29 -0.42
N VAL A 74 -6.99 -1.34 0.29
CA VAL A 74 -5.80 -1.35 1.14
C VAL A 74 -4.84 -2.45 0.69
N VAL A 75 -3.55 -2.19 0.78
CA VAL A 75 -2.47 -3.11 0.43
C VAL A 75 -1.56 -3.30 1.64
N PRO A 76 -1.77 -4.36 2.44
CA PRO A 76 -0.82 -4.71 3.49
C PRO A 76 0.47 -5.28 2.89
N GLY A 77 1.62 -4.79 3.34
CA GLY A 77 2.91 -5.41 3.00
C GLY A 77 3.02 -6.83 3.58
N PRO A 78 3.87 -7.72 3.02
CA PRO A 78 3.95 -9.14 3.42
C PRO A 78 4.28 -9.37 4.90
N GLY A 79 5.06 -8.48 5.51
CA GLY A 79 5.44 -8.54 6.92
C GLY A 79 4.41 -7.92 7.88
N VAL A 80 3.31 -7.37 7.36
CA VAL A 80 2.28 -6.71 8.17
C VAL A 80 1.31 -7.78 8.71
N PRO A 81 1.15 -7.92 10.03
CA PRO A 81 0.19 -8.86 10.60
C PRO A 81 -1.24 -8.56 10.13
N LEU A 82 -1.94 -9.56 9.60
CA LEU A 82 -3.27 -9.38 9.02
C LEU A 82 -4.38 -9.14 10.05
N ASP A 83 -4.08 -9.33 11.34
CA ASP A 83 -4.93 -9.08 12.49
C ASP A 83 -4.73 -7.68 13.09
N LEU A 84 -3.85 -6.85 12.52
CA LEU A 84 -3.65 -5.47 12.98
C LEU A 84 -4.99 -4.69 13.03
N PRO A 85 -5.21 -3.88 14.08
CA PRO A 85 -6.45 -3.12 14.25
C PRO A 85 -6.87 -2.32 13.01
N ILE A 86 -5.92 -1.66 12.34
CA ILE A 86 -6.21 -0.87 11.13
C ILE A 86 -6.74 -1.71 9.96
N LEU A 87 -6.31 -2.97 9.84
CA LEU A 87 -6.81 -3.87 8.80
C LEU A 87 -8.20 -4.41 9.14
N ASN A 88 -8.51 -4.60 10.42
CA ASN A 88 -9.87 -4.90 10.86
C ASN A 88 -10.82 -3.73 10.61
N GLU A 89 -10.36 -2.50 10.86
CA GLU A 89 -11.11 -1.28 10.54
C GLU A 89 -11.38 -1.18 9.03
N ALA A 90 -10.35 -1.40 8.20
CA ALA A 90 -10.51 -1.43 6.74
C ALA A 90 -11.54 -2.46 6.29
N ARG A 91 -11.53 -3.68 6.85
CA ARG A 91 -12.56 -4.70 6.60
C ARG A 91 -13.94 -4.25 7.05
N GLY A 92 -14.05 -3.60 8.21
CA GLY A 92 -15.30 -3.05 8.73
C GLY A 92 -15.90 -1.96 7.84
N LEU A 93 -15.04 -1.21 7.15
CA LEU A 93 -15.42 -0.23 6.13
C LEU A 93 -15.72 -0.86 4.75
N GLY A 94 -15.61 -2.19 4.62
CA GLY A 94 -15.81 -2.89 3.35
C GLY A 94 -14.68 -2.70 2.34
N LEU A 95 -13.52 -2.19 2.78
CA LEU A 95 -12.37 -1.99 1.90
C LEU A 95 -11.72 -3.34 1.55
N PRO A 96 -11.55 -3.66 0.26
CA PRO A 96 -10.81 -4.84 -0.15
C PRO A 96 -9.35 -4.75 0.31
N LEU A 97 -8.86 -5.83 0.92
CA LEU A 97 -7.43 -6.02 1.16
C LEU A 97 -6.83 -6.76 -0.03
N LEU A 98 -5.89 -6.14 -0.73
CA LEU A 98 -5.20 -6.75 -1.88
C LEU A 98 -3.74 -6.99 -1.51
N GLY A 99 -3.26 -8.23 -1.66
CA GLY A 99 -1.84 -8.51 -1.57
C GLY A 99 -1.08 -7.98 -2.80
N GLU A 100 0.20 -7.68 -2.63
CA GLU A 100 1.07 -7.19 -3.71
C GLU A 100 1.12 -8.13 -4.93
N LEU A 101 1.15 -9.46 -4.72
CA LEU A 101 1.10 -10.44 -5.81
C LEU A 101 -0.23 -10.38 -6.58
N ALA A 102 -1.35 -10.08 -5.90
CA ALA A 102 -2.64 -9.93 -6.55
C ALA A 102 -2.70 -8.67 -7.43
N LEU A 103 -1.94 -7.63 -7.09
CA LEU A 103 -1.80 -6.43 -7.93
C LEU A 103 -1.02 -6.73 -9.21
N ALA A 104 0.01 -7.59 -9.11
CA ALA A 104 0.89 -7.94 -10.23
C ALA A 104 0.36 -9.09 -11.10
N ALA A 105 -0.54 -9.94 -10.59
CA ALA A 105 -0.99 -11.16 -11.25
C ALA A 105 -1.49 -10.96 -12.70
N GLY A 106 -2.10 -9.82 -13.01
CA GLY A 106 -2.60 -9.50 -14.34
C GLY A 106 -1.56 -8.92 -15.32
N ASP A 107 -0.35 -8.61 -14.85
CA ASP A 107 0.67 -7.90 -15.62
C ASP A 107 1.79 -8.80 -16.13
N PHE A 108 1.80 -10.10 -15.75
CA PHE A 108 2.82 -11.04 -16.19
C PHE A 108 2.54 -11.51 -17.64
N PRO A 109 3.42 -11.21 -18.61
CA PRO A 109 3.21 -11.60 -20.02
C PRO A 109 3.57 -13.08 -20.29
N VAL A 110 3.92 -13.83 -19.25
CA VAL A 110 4.44 -15.20 -19.31
C VAL A 110 3.79 -16.06 -18.23
N PRO A 111 3.78 -17.40 -18.38
CA PRO A 111 3.28 -18.30 -17.34
C PRO A 111 3.97 -18.08 -15.98
N VAL A 112 3.18 -18.12 -14.90
CA VAL A 112 3.66 -17.94 -13.52
C VAL A 112 3.57 -19.28 -12.78
N ILE A 113 4.65 -19.66 -12.09
CA ILE A 113 4.69 -20.82 -11.19
C ILE A 113 4.75 -20.28 -9.75
N ALA A 114 3.81 -20.71 -8.91
CA ALA A 114 3.80 -20.40 -7.48
C ALA A 114 4.39 -21.59 -6.69
N VAL A 115 5.33 -21.30 -5.80
CA VAL A 115 5.93 -22.26 -4.85
C VAL A 115 5.79 -21.66 -3.45
N THR A 116 5.33 -22.46 -2.49
CA THR A 116 5.09 -22.03 -1.09
C THR A 116 5.69 -22.99 -0.10
#